data_AF-A0A9W8CV75-F1
#
_entry.id   AF-A0A9W8CV75-F1
#
_cell.length_a   1.000
_cell.length_b   1.000
_cell.length_c   1.000
_cell.angle_alpha   90.00
_cell.angle_beta   90.00
_cell.angle_gamma   90.00
#
_symmetry.space_group_name_H-M   'P 1'
#
loop_
_entity.id
_entity.type
_entity.pdbx_description
1 polymer ?
#
loop_
_entity_poly.entity_id
_entity_poly.type
_entity_poly.pdbx_seq_one_letter_code
_entity_poly.pdbx_strand_id
1 'polypeptide(L)'
;MPHPKSHQKAHTRRGNGISKRRSQQQLQQAQHSQQVSHEPEEFPPLSDASDHQYMPPPYSANTLISISQDEFYHPASFPGYAAVQLANGEETQSLLPRVTHTRASDRYPQQQQQQQQQYGGYGRARTHIRRAVRRPRGRSSRCARCCGWLLGCICFALGAMIVGTFIAAVLFVSRHAFPPSWDWQCSPDSLVVHTDRSFTFALSPSSPQPLRIESIDGISVSDIQILRAGAGTADANVTVQAIVEASRGAAPDLVSIEYDDRLLTVRAVRPRWEWPRDCVRARLLVHVPAHADRLPQLPRLHIQTGFGQLRALDLGTLALGDLHVQMHSGSALLRDVGVLGGVHVLTSNGRINATGVAAGDGAAEFVSTNAALALDGIRATEVSVATTNGMVRAANVLAARRVVLHTANAPVVLQRVEGGHGVQAMTSNGSIRGNVAASSGTIGLTTTNAAVDVHVEGIGNSTRTVRVASTNASVKAEFTGIRGLFNVHTSNARVAVSGPTDLIRIKQSSTGLKSGSLGDASAGHIDVGSTNAQVNVLFNR
;
A
#
# COMPACT_ATOMS: atom_id res chain seq x y z
N MET A 1 -14.97 67.98 -12.78
CA MET A 1 -15.22 68.98 -11.72
C MET A 1 -15.21 68.28 -10.37
N PRO A 2 -14.68 68.93 -9.31
CA PRO A 2 -13.53 68.39 -8.58
C PRO A 2 -13.70 68.25 -7.04
N HIS A 3 -12.77 67.49 -6.44
CA HIS A 3 -12.07 67.62 -5.13
C HIS A 3 -12.72 68.33 -3.91
N PRO A 4 -12.43 67.87 -2.67
CA PRO A 4 -11.16 68.22 -1.96
C PRO A 4 -10.53 67.01 -1.20
N LYS A 5 -9.21 66.85 -1.01
CA LYS A 5 -8.18 67.61 -0.23
C LYS A 5 -8.59 67.76 1.25
N SER A 6 -7.78 67.60 2.31
CA SER A 6 -6.33 67.46 2.56
C SER A 6 -6.09 67.30 4.08
N HIS A 7 -4.82 67.13 4.50
CA HIS A 7 -4.22 67.29 5.85
C HIS A 7 -4.16 66.04 6.75
N GLN A 8 -3.11 65.76 7.55
CA GLN A 8 -1.85 66.46 7.86
C GLN A 8 -0.86 65.46 8.50
N LYS A 9 0.45 65.66 8.26
CA LYS A 9 1.55 65.05 9.03
C LYS A 9 1.65 65.72 10.41
N ALA A 10 2.02 64.98 11.45
CA ALA A 10 2.69 65.53 12.63
C ALA A 10 3.69 64.51 13.20
N HIS A 11 4.97 64.90 13.18
CA HIS A 11 6.04 64.33 13.99
C HIS A 11 5.92 64.87 15.43
N THR A 12 6.10 64.00 16.41
CA THR A 12 6.62 64.39 17.73
C THR A 12 7.64 63.37 18.22
N ARG A 13 8.75 63.91 18.70
CA ARG A 13 9.99 63.28 19.15
C ARG A 13 10.20 63.76 20.59
N ARG A 14 10.61 62.87 21.50
CA ARG A 14 11.37 63.06 22.77
C ARG A 14 10.73 62.53 24.06
N GLY A 15 11.60 61.91 24.88
CA GLY A 15 11.48 61.68 26.33
C GLY A 15 11.42 60.19 26.68
N ASN A 16 12.52 59.43 26.85
CA ASN A 16 13.48 59.36 27.97
C ASN A 16 12.86 59.30 29.39
N GLY A 17 13.12 58.20 30.11
CA GLY A 17 12.86 58.00 31.54
C GLY A 17 12.47 56.55 31.89
N ILE A 18 13.43 55.62 32.01
CA ILE A 18 14.09 55.16 33.25
C ILE A 18 13.20 54.31 34.19
N SER A 19 13.50 53.00 34.17
CA SER A 19 13.71 52.06 35.30
C SER A 19 12.58 51.67 36.27
N LYS A 20 12.72 50.39 36.70
CA LYS A 20 12.19 49.74 37.92
C LYS A 20 10.72 49.30 37.91
N ARG A 21 10.49 48.08 37.43
CA ARG A 21 9.50 47.14 37.98
C ARG A 21 9.74 45.72 37.45
N ARG A 22 10.71 45.02 38.04
CA ARG A 22 10.92 43.58 37.86
C ARG A 22 11.68 43.01 39.06
N SER A 23 11.00 42.98 40.21
CA SER A 23 11.50 42.32 41.43
C SER A 23 10.44 42.28 42.53
N GLN A 24 9.21 41.82 42.22
CA GLN A 24 8.17 41.57 43.25
C GLN A 24 7.18 40.44 42.91
N GLN A 25 7.57 39.46 42.07
CA GLN A 25 6.69 38.34 41.71
C GLN A 25 7.35 36.94 41.85
N GLN A 26 8.42 36.84 42.66
CA GLN A 26 9.15 35.58 42.91
C GLN A 26 9.35 35.25 44.39
N LEU A 27 8.50 35.76 45.28
CA LEU A 27 8.63 35.53 46.74
C LEU A 27 7.29 35.21 47.44
N GLN A 28 6.40 34.48 46.75
CA GLN A 28 5.14 33.96 47.33
C GLN A 28 4.90 32.46 47.04
N GLN A 29 5.96 31.66 46.86
CA GLN A 29 5.84 30.19 46.73
C GLN A 29 6.75 29.41 47.69
N ALA A 30 7.08 30.00 48.83
CA ALA A 30 7.81 29.29 49.88
C ALA A 30 7.24 29.69 51.25
N GLN A 31 6.05 29.17 51.59
CA GLN A 31 5.53 29.04 52.95
C GLN A 31 4.12 28.39 52.91
N HIS A 32 4.07 27.09 52.65
CA HIS A 32 2.94 26.25 53.03
C HIS A 32 3.46 24.84 53.34
N SER A 33 4.09 24.74 54.50
CA SER A 33 4.49 23.50 55.13
C SER A 33 3.94 23.52 56.55
N GLN A 34 3.36 22.40 56.99
CA GLN A 34 2.89 22.05 58.34
C GLN A 34 1.43 22.38 58.69
N GLN A 35 0.56 21.36 58.63
CA GLN A 35 -0.04 20.68 59.81
C GLN A 35 -1.30 19.93 59.37
N VAL A 36 -1.18 18.61 59.16
CA VAL A 36 -2.33 17.69 59.30
C VAL A 36 -1.83 16.48 60.07
N SER A 37 -2.32 16.36 61.29
CA SER A 37 -2.19 15.23 62.20
C SER A 37 -3.05 14.07 61.71
N HIS A 38 -2.45 12.89 61.53
CA HIS A 38 -3.17 11.63 61.32
C HIS A 38 -3.20 10.81 62.60
N GLU A 39 -4.42 10.45 62.97
CA GLU A 39 -4.86 9.49 63.98
C GLU A 39 -4.59 8.05 63.48
N PRO A 40 -4.26 7.07 64.34
CA PRO A 40 -4.00 5.70 63.91
C PRO A 40 -5.28 4.85 63.94
N GLU A 41 -5.76 4.41 62.77
CA GLU A 41 -6.72 3.31 62.66
C GLU A 41 -5.99 1.96 62.63
N GLU A 42 -6.36 1.09 63.57
CA GLU A 42 -6.03 -0.33 63.61
C GLU A 42 -6.72 -1.09 62.47
N PHE A 43 -5.99 -1.95 61.77
CA PHE A 43 -6.56 -3.04 60.96
C PHE A 43 -5.84 -4.38 61.24
N PRO A 44 -6.56 -5.52 61.11
CA PRO A 44 -6.20 -6.82 61.67
C PRO A 44 -5.27 -7.63 60.74
N PRO A 45 -4.72 -8.77 61.20
CA PRO A 45 -3.65 -9.46 60.48
C PRO A 45 -4.18 -10.30 59.30
N LEU A 46 -3.47 -10.24 58.18
CA LEU A 46 -3.58 -11.18 57.06
C LEU A 46 -2.35 -12.08 57.03
N SER A 47 -2.66 -13.38 56.98
CA SER A 47 -1.77 -14.52 56.97
C SER A 47 -0.97 -14.68 55.67
N ASP A 48 0.18 -15.35 55.83
CA ASP A 48 1.12 -15.86 54.84
C ASP A 48 0.51 -16.48 53.57
N ALA A 49 1.16 -16.26 52.42
CA ALA A 49 1.84 -17.32 51.65
C ALA A 49 2.38 -16.83 50.27
N SER A 50 3.71 -16.94 50.14
CA SER A 50 4.50 -17.43 48.99
C SER A 50 4.44 -16.77 47.59
N ASP A 51 5.62 -16.26 47.18
CA ASP A 51 6.35 -16.47 45.92
C ASP A 51 5.68 -16.20 44.56
N HIS A 52 6.15 -15.16 43.85
CA HIS A 52 7.17 -15.31 42.79
C HIS A 52 7.61 -13.93 42.25
N GLN A 53 8.92 -13.76 42.15
CA GLN A 53 9.62 -12.61 41.57
C GLN A 53 9.47 -12.58 40.04
N TYR A 54 9.08 -11.43 39.46
CA TYR A 54 9.49 -11.02 38.12
C TYR A 54 9.51 -9.48 38.05
N MET A 55 10.70 -8.89 38.05
CA MET A 55 10.89 -7.48 37.65
C MET A 55 11.13 -7.42 36.14
N PRO A 56 10.45 -6.54 35.38
CA PRO A 56 10.87 -6.22 34.02
C PRO A 56 11.97 -5.14 34.01
N PRO A 57 12.90 -5.15 33.05
CA PRO A 57 13.96 -4.15 32.94
C PRO A 57 13.48 -2.85 32.28
N PRO A 58 14.22 -1.74 32.44
CA PRO A 58 13.81 -0.43 31.95
C PRO A 58 14.05 -0.24 30.45
N TYR A 59 13.19 0.59 29.86
CA TYR A 59 13.18 1.01 28.47
C TYR A 59 14.55 1.51 27.95
N SER A 60 15.04 0.90 26.87
CA SER A 60 16.07 1.48 26.01
C SER A 60 15.48 1.83 24.64
N ALA A 61 15.65 3.09 24.24
CA ALA A 61 15.27 3.60 22.94
C ALA A 61 16.31 3.16 21.90
N ASN A 62 15.97 2.19 21.05
CA ASN A 62 16.47 1.97 19.68
C ASN A 62 16.02 0.58 19.18
N THR A 63 14.73 0.39 18.97
CA THR A 63 14.22 -0.80 18.28
C THR A 63 13.93 -0.42 16.83
N LEU A 64 14.90 -0.69 15.96
CA LEU A 64 14.62 -0.88 14.53
C LEU A 64 13.63 -2.04 14.44
N ILE A 65 12.36 -1.75 14.19
CA ILE A 65 11.35 -2.76 13.91
C ILE A 65 11.76 -3.40 12.57
N SER A 66 12.42 -4.54 12.66
CA SER A 66 12.53 -5.48 11.56
C SER A 66 11.14 -6.04 11.32
N ILE A 67 10.38 -5.40 10.43
CA ILE A 67 9.14 -5.98 9.91
C ILE A 67 9.57 -7.20 9.11
N SER A 68 9.39 -8.40 9.69
CA SER A 68 9.60 -9.66 8.99
C SER A 68 8.72 -9.68 7.75
N GLN A 69 9.28 -10.04 6.59
CA GLN A 69 8.51 -10.24 5.36
C GLN A 69 7.44 -11.35 5.54
N ASP A 70 7.58 -12.20 6.56
CA ASP A 70 6.72 -13.35 6.82
C ASP A 70 5.46 -13.03 7.66
N GLU A 71 5.36 -11.82 8.25
CA GLU A 71 4.21 -11.42 9.08
C GLU A 71 3.10 -10.70 8.29
N PHE A 72 3.21 -10.59 6.97
CA PHE A 72 2.11 -10.05 6.16
C PHE A 72 0.99 -11.09 6.03
N TYR A 73 -0.14 -10.80 6.69
CA TYR A 73 -1.40 -11.48 6.52
C TYR A 73 -1.74 -11.57 5.03
N HIS A 74 -1.72 -12.77 4.46
CA HIS A 74 -2.08 -13.00 3.06
C HIS A 74 -3.60 -12.82 2.91
N PRO A 75 -4.10 -11.80 2.17
CA PRO A 75 -5.54 -11.60 1.98
C PRO A 75 -6.21 -12.69 1.13
N ALA A 76 -5.47 -13.73 0.75
CA ALA A 76 -5.91 -14.79 -0.15
C ALA A 76 -6.62 -15.95 0.57
N SER A 77 -6.57 -16.02 1.91
CA SER A 77 -7.33 -17.02 2.68
C SER A 77 -8.74 -16.50 3.03
N PHE A 78 -9.61 -16.43 2.02
CA PHE A 78 -11.04 -16.25 2.28
C PHE A 78 -11.65 -17.59 2.73
N PRO A 79 -12.45 -17.63 3.82
CA PRO A 79 -13.23 -18.82 4.16
C PRO A 79 -14.13 -19.20 2.97
N GLY A 80 -13.97 -20.41 2.45
CA GLY A 80 -14.74 -20.93 1.29
C GLY A 80 -14.03 -20.85 -0.06
N TYR A 81 -12.83 -20.25 -0.16
CA TYR A 81 -12.03 -20.25 -1.38
C TYR A 81 -10.68 -20.91 -1.11
N ALA A 82 -10.45 -22.08 -1.74
CA ALA A 82 -9.14 -22.70 -1.74
C ALA A 82 -8.21 -21.85 -2.63
N ALA A 83 -7.19 -21.24 -2.03
CA ALA A 83 -6.08 -20.70 -2.80
C ALA A 83 -5.38 -21.89 -3.50
N VAL A 84 -5.51 -21.98 -4.83
CA VAL A 84 -4.64 -22.87 -5.60
C VAL A 84 -3.28 -22.21 -5.60
N GLN A 85 -2.43 -22.66 -4.67
CA GLN A 85 -1.02 -22.34 -4.66
C GLN A 85 -0.42 -22.95 -5.94
N LEU A 86 -0.29 -22.14 -6.99
CA LEU A 86 0.56 -22.50 -8.12
C LEU A 86 1.98 -22.56 -7.57
N ALA A 87 2.42 -23.77 -7.24
CA ALA A 87 3.81 -24.06 -6.98
C ALA A 87 4.58 -23.75 -8.27
N ASN A 88 5.09 -22.52 -8.38
CA ASN A 88 6.23 -22.26 -9.25
C ASN A 88 7.43 -22.94 -8.59
N GLY A 89 7.60 -24.22 -8.90
CA GLY A 89 8.86 -24.89 -8.70
C GLY A 89 9.90 -24.26 -9.62
N GLU A 90 10.91 -23.63 -9.04
CA GLU A 90 12.21 -23.42 -9.69
C GLU A 90 13.30 -23.87 -8.72
N GLU A 91 13.44 -25.20 -8.62
CA GLU A 91 14.78 -25.77 -8.58
C GLU A 91 15.37 -25.66 -9.99
N THR A 92 16.22 -24.67 -10.22
CA THR A 92 17.20 -24.73 -11.31
C THR A 92 18.58 -24.40 -10.76
N GLN A 93 19.23 -25.42 -10.21
CA GLN A 93 20.68 -25.53 -10.35
C GLN A 93 21.01 -25.82 -11.82
N SER A 94 22.20 -25.37 -12.24
CA SER A 94 22.87 -25.67 -13.53
C SER A 94 22.43 -24.74 -14.69
N LEU A 95 23.27 -24.11 -15.52
CA LEU A 95 24.73 -24.12 -15.76
C LEU A 95 25.10 -22.76 -16.39
N LEU A 96 26.07 -22.03 -15.83
CA LEU A 96 26.84 -21.04 -16.60
C LEU A 96 28.13 -21.71 -17.12
N PRO A 97 28.57 -21.43 -18.36
CA PRO A 97 29.76 -22.02 -18.93
C PRO A 97 31.02 -21.48 -18.25
N ARG A 98 31.76 -22.38 -17.61
CA ARG A 98 33.06 -22.11 -16.99
C ARG A 98 34.10 -21.96 -18.11
N VAL A 99 34.60 -20.74 -18.29
CA VAL A 99 35.77 -20.43 -19.12
C VAL A 99 36.98 -21.09 -18.48
N THR A 100 37.54 -22.12 -19.11
CA THR A 100 38.80 -22.73 -18.69
C THR A 100 39.96 -22.12 -19.48
N HIS A 101 40.86 -21.45 -18.75
CA HIS A 101 42.18 -21.10 -19.23
C HIS A 101 42.99 -22.37 -19.53
N THR A 102 43.53 -22.43 -20.73
CA THR A 102 44.60 -23.35 -21.12
C THR A 102 45.88 -23.03 -20.36
N ARG A 103 46.42 -24.01 -19.62
CA ARG A 103 47.86 -24.10 -19.37
C ARG A 103 48.31 -25.56 -19.34
N ALA A 104 49.33 -25.81 -20.13
CA ALA A 104 50.02 -27.07 -20.33
C ALA A 104 50.85 -27.47 -19.10
N SER A 105 50.96 -28.78 -18.84
CA SER A 105 52.24 -29.50 -18.69
C SER A 105 52.05 -30.91 -18.09
N ASP A 106 52.65 -31.88 -18.78
CA ASP A 106 53.37 -33.07 -18.29
C ASP A 106 52.67 -34.36 -17.77
N ARG A 107 52.93 -35.42 -18.58
CA ARG A 107 53.45 -36.78 -18.27
C ARG A 107 52.63 -37.83 -17.49
N TYR A 108 52.17 -38.86 -18.24
CA TYR A 108 52.31 -40.35 -18.10
C TYR A 108 52.08 -41.06 -16.72
N PRO A 109 51.83 -42.41 -16.65
CA PRO A 109 50.79 -43.27 -17.27
C PRO A 109 50.31 -44.47 -16.37
N GLN A 110 49.62 -45.45 -17.00
CA GLN A 110 49.35 -46.88 -16.63
C GLN A 110 47.99 -47.22 -15.96
N GLN A 111 47.15 -48.00 -16.68
CA GLN A 111 46.81 -49.46 -16.52
C GLN A 111 45.65 -49.67 -15.53
N GLN A 112 44.66 -50.57 -15.66
CA GLN A 112 44.46 -51.82 -16.41
C GLN A 112 42.95 -52.26 -16.30
N GLN A 113 42.50 -53.16 -17.21
CA GLN A 113 41.47 -54.23 -17.07
C GLN A 113 39.98 -53.85 -16.83
N GLN A 114 38.90 -54.47 -17.36
CA GLN A 114 38.49 -55.67 -18.14
C GLN A 114 37.21 -56.23 -17.46
N GLN A 115 36.17 -56.58 -18.24
CA GLN A 115 35.04 -57.56 -18.05
C GLN A 115 33.71 -56.96 -18.55
N GLN A 116 33.10 -57.37 -19.68
CA GLN A 116 32.38 -58.61 -20.06
C GLN A 116 30.98 -58.81 -19.43
N GLN A 117 29.96 -58.93 -20.32
CA GLN A 117 28.78 -59.85 -20.37
C GLN A 117 27.58 -59.12 -21.06
N GLN A 118 27.16 -59.45 -22.30
CA GLN A 118 26.35 -60.57 -22.82
C GLN A 118 24.90 -60.69 -22.30
N TYR A 119 23.92 -60.50 -23.21
CA TYR A 119 22.58 -61.15 -23.42
C TYR A 119 21.91 -60.33 -24.56
N GLY A 120 21.51 -60.80 -25.77
CA GLY A 120 20.68 -61.94 -26.20
C GLY A 120 19.19 -61.59 -26.00
N GLY A 121 18.23 -61.55 -26.93
CA GLY A 121 18.05 -61.88 -28.36
C GLY A 121 16.55 -61.66 -28.74
N TYR A 122 16.17 -62.03 -29.98
CA TYR A 122 14.82 -61.99 -30.63
C TYR A 122 14.35 -60.60 -31.15
N GLY A 123 13.92 -60.37 -32.40
CA GLY A 123 13.63 -61.23 -33.56
C GLY A 123 12.23 -60.90 -34.13
N ARG A 124 12.14 -60.17 -35.25
CA ARG A 124 11.18 -60.43 -36.36
C ARG A 124 11.32 -59.46 -37.54
N ALA A 125 11.29 -60.06 -38.72
CA ALA A 125 11.45 -59.47 -40.04
C ALA A 125 10.16 -58.83 -40.60
N ARG A 126 10.31 -57.87 -41.51
CA ARG A 126 9.44 -57.72 -42.70
C ARG A 126 10.08 -56.87 -43.81
N THR A 127 10.64 -57.60 -44.77
CA THR A 127 10.54 -57.45 -46.23
C THR A 127 10.46 -56.06 -46.89
N HIS A 128 11.51 -55.79 -47.66
CA HIS A 128 11.60 -54.97 -48.87
C HIS A 128 10.37 -54.96 -49.78
N ILE A 129 9.97 -53.77 -50.25
CA ILE A 129 9.62 -53.54 -51.67
C ILE A 129 10.30 -52.25 -52.14
N ARG A 130 11.19 -52.43 -53.12
CA ARG A 130 11.88 -51.40 -53.89
C ARG A 130 10.90 -50.76 -54.88
N ARG A 131 10.81 -49.43 -54.91
CA ARG A 131 10.54 -48.68 -56.15
C ARG A 131 11.61 -47.61 -56.32
N ALA A 132 12.55 -47.91 -57.21
CA ALA A 132 13.60 -47.03 -57.65
C ALA A 132 13.00 -45.97 -58.59
N VAL A 133 12.81 -44.76 -58.10
CA VAL A 133 12.66 -43.56 -58.94
C VAL A 133 14.03 -42.95 -59.12
N ARG A 134 14.66 -43.23 -60.26
CA ARG A 134 15.86 -42.53 -60.72
C ARG A 134 15.50 -41.05 -60.94
N ARG A 135 15.94 -40.17 -60.03
CA ARG A 135 16.00 -38.73 -60.31
C ARG A 135 17.39 -38.38 -60.86
N PRO A 136 17.47 -37.56 -61.92
CA PRO A 136 18.73 -37.21 -62.56
C PRO A 136 19.61 -36.39 -61.61
N ARG A 137 20.88 -36.80 -61.48
CA ARG A 137 21.95 -36.01 -60.88
C ARG A 137 22.30 -34.86 -61.84
N GLY A 138 21.61 -33.74 -61.69
CA GLY A 138 21.93 -32.46 -62.33
C GLY A 138 22.52 -31.50 -61.30
N ARG A 139 23.65 -30.90 -61.64
CA ARG A 139 24.47 -29.94 -60.87
C ARG A 139 23.64 -28.75 -60.31
N SER A 140 24.16 -28.16 -59.22
CA SER A 140 23.82 -26.87 -58.57
C SER A 140 22.93 -26.89 -57.30
N SER A 141 23.33 -27.64 -56.26
CA SER A 141 22.59 -27.69 -54.98
C SER A 141 23.06 -26.73 -53.87
N ARG A 142 23.99 -25.79 -54.14
CA ARG A 142 24.35 -24.76 -53.14
C ARG A 142 23.38 -23.57 -53.09
N CYS A 143 22.66 -23.26 -54.17
CA CYS A 143 21.70 -22.15 -54.18
C CYS A 143 20.33 -22.53 -53.57
N ALA A 144 19.92 -23.79 -53.72
CA ALA A 144 18.62 -24.27 -53.22
C ALA A 144 18.52 -24.32 -51.69
N ARG A 145 19.65 -24.45 -50.97
CA ARG A 145 19.65 -24.42 -49.50
C ARG A 145 19.54 -23.02 -48.91
N CYS A 146 20.04 -21.98 -49.60
CA CYS A 146 19.89 -20.59 -49.17
C CYS A 146 18.48 -20.05 -49.46
N CYS A 147 17.88 -20.38 -50.62
CA CYS A 147 16.52 -19.94 -50.92
C CYS A 147 15.47 -20.59 -50.01
N GLY A 148 15.68 -21.84 -49.59
CA GLY A 148 14.77 -22.51 -48.64
C GLY A 148 14.79 -21.89 -47.24
N TRP A 149 15.94 -21.36 -46.80
CA TRP A 149 16.06 -20.67 -45.50
C TRP A 149 15.37 -19.31 -45.51
N LEU A 150 15.56 -18.51 -46.56
CA LEU A 150 14.87 -17.22 -46.70
C LEU A 150 13.35 -17.39 -46.76
N LEU A 151 12.86 -18.36 -47.54
CA LEU A 151 11.42 -18.63 -47.62
C LEU A 151 10.87 -19.16 -46.28
N GLY A 152 11.63 -20.01 -45.59
CA GLY A 152 11.27 -20.49 -44.25
C GLY A 152 11.18 -19.38 -43.20
N CYS A 153 12.14 -18.45 -43.19
CA CYS A 153 12.12 -17.30 -42.29
C CYS A 153 10.94 -16.36 -42.58
N ILE A 154 10.62 -16.12 -43.85
CA ILE A 154 9.47 -15.30 -44.24
C ILE A 154 8.15 -15.96 -43.81
N CYS A 155 7.99 -17.27 -44.03
CA CYS A 155 6.80 -18.00 -43.58
C CYS A 155 6.65 -18.01 -42.05
N PHE A 156 7.75 -18.15 -41.31
CA PHE A 156 7.73 -18.09 -39.85
C PHE A 156 7.34 -16.69 -39.35
N ALA A 157 7.92 -15.63 -39.92
CA ALA A 157 7.59 -14.26 -39.58
C ALA A 157 6.11 -13.93 -39.87
N LEU A 158 5.59 -14.37 -41.02
CA LEU A 158 4.17 -14.24 -41.36
C LEU A 158 3.28 -15.02 -40.38
N GLY A 159 3.65 -16.26 -40.03
CA GLY A 159 2.93 -17.06 -39.04
C GLY A 159 2.89 -16.39 -37.66
N ALA A 160 4.01 -15.88 -37.18
CA ALA A 160 4.09 -15.16 -35.91
C ALA A 160 3.26 -13.87 -35.93
N MET A 161 3.25 -13.13 -37.04
CA MET A 161 2.39 -11.96 -37.21
C MET A 161 0.90 -12.31 -37.22
N ILE A 162 0.51 -13.42 -37.86
CA ILE A 162 -0.90 -13.88 -37.88
C ILE A 162 -1.33 -14.32 -36.48
N VAL A 163 -0.51 -15.09 -35.76
CA VAL A 163 -0.82 -15.50 -34.39
C VAL A 163 -0.86 -14.29 -33.45
N GLY A 164 0.10 -13.37 -33.56
CA GLY A 164 0.12 -12.14 -32.77
C GLY A 164 -1.09 -11.24 -33.04
N THR A 165 -1.48 -11.07 -34.30
CA THR A 165 -2.69 -10.31 -34.67
C THR A 165 -3.97 -11.01 -34.24
N PHE A 166 -4.05 -12.34 -34.32
CA PHE A 166 -5.18 -13.10 -33.80
C PHE A 166 -5.31 -12.98 -32.29
N ILE A 167 -4.22 -13.14 -31.52
CA ILE A 167 -4.23 -12.94 -30.07
C ILE A 167 -4.62 -11.50 -29.74
N ALA A 168 -4.05 -10.50 -30.42
CA ALA A 168 -4.40 -9.10 -30.22
C ALA A 168 -5.88 -8.84 -30.56
N ALA A 169 -6.42 -9.45 -31.62
CA ALA A 169 -7.83 -9.34 -31.98
C ALA A 169 -8.74 -10.04 -30.95
N VAL A 170 -8.38 -11.22 -30.47
CA VAL A 170 -9.12 -11.91 -29.39
C VAL A 170 -9.07 -11.10 -28.11
N LEU A 171 -7.94 -10.50 -27.74
CA LEU A 171 -7.82 -9.62 -26.58
C LEU A 171 -8.60 -8.31 -26.78
N PHE A 172 -8.60 -7.76 -27.99
CA PHE A 172 -9.35 -6.56 -28.34
C PHE A 172 -10.85 -6.80 -28.31
N VAL A 173 -11.32 -7.85 -29.00
CA VAL A 173 -12.72 -8.29 -29.01
C VAL A 173 -13.14 -8.71 -27.60
N SER A 174 -12.34 -9.48 -26.86
CA SER A 174 -12.73 -9.84 -25.49
C SER A 174 -12.82 -8.60 -24.60
N ARG A 175 -11.94 -7.60 -24.76
CA ARG A 175 -12.03 -6.32 -24.03
C ARG A 175 -13.20 -5.42 -24.44
N HIS A 176 -13.71 -5.54 -25.66
CA HIS A 176 -14.80 -4.68 -26.19
C HIS A 176 -16.16 -5.38 -26.18
N ALA A 177 -16.19 -6.68 -26.47
CA ALA A 177 -17.37 -7.53 -26.38
C ALA A 177 -17.69 -7.90 -24.94
N PHE A 178 -16.68 -7.99 -24.07
CA PHE A 178 -16.87 -8.09 -22.62
C PHE A 178 -16.31 -6.80 -22.00
N PRO A 179 -17.17 -5.91 -21.46
CA PRO A 179 -16.68 -4.68 -20.84
C PRO A 179 -15.58 -5.00 -19.80
N PRO A 180 -14.51 -4.18 -19.72
CA PRO A 180 -13.32 -4.46 -18.92
C PRO A 180 -13.57 -4.56 -17.41
N SER A 181 -14.76 -4.17 -16.99
CA SER A 181 -15.35 -4.56 -15.73
C SER A 181 -16.45 -5.58 -16.04
N TRP A 182 -16.39 -6.75 -15.42
CA TRP A 182 -17.60 -7.57 -15.23
C TRP A 182 -18.66 -6.84 -14.37
N ASP A 183 -18.51 -5.54 -14.13
CA ASP A 183 -19.62 -4.64 -13.90
C ASP A 183 -20.46 -4.63 -15.18
N TRP A 184 -21.40 -5.58 -15.25
CA TRP A 184 -22.71 -5.29 -15.81
C TRP A 184 -23.16 -4.02 -15.08
N GLN A 185 -22.79 -2.86 -15.60
CA GLN A 185 -23.27 -1.59 -15.10
C GLN A 185 -24.75 -1.65 -15.36
N CYS A 186 -25.46 -2.02 -14.30
CA CYS A 186 -26.88 -2.16 -14.31
C CYS A 186 -27.39 -0.83 -14.80
N SER A 187 -27.96 -0.83 -16.00
CA SER A 187 -28.50 0.38 -16.56
C SER A 187 -29.45 0.92 -15.49
N PRO A 188 -29.24 2.15 -14.99
CA PRO A 188 -30.09 2.71 -13.94
C PRO A 188 -31.57 2.58 -14.28
N ASP A 189 -31.90 2.67 -15.58
CA ASP A 189 -33.26 2.57 -16.12
C ASP A 189 -33.86 1.15 -16.08
N SER A 190 -33.02 0.11 -15.90
CA SER A 190 -33.45 -1.30 -15.85
C SER A 190 -33.71 -1.81 -14.44
N LEU A 191 -33.31 -1.04 -13.43
CA LEU A 191 -33.43 -1.39 -12.03
C LEU A 191 -34.76 -0.87 -11.47
N VAL A 192 -35.47 -1.73 -10.75
CA VAL A 192 -36.67 -1.37 -9.99
C VAL A 192 -36.40 -1.55 -8.51
N VAL A 193 -36.92 -0.65 -7.68
CA VAL A 193 -36.86 -0.79 -6.22
C VAL A 193 -37.69 -2.01 -5.82
N HIS A 194 -37.02 -3.04 -5.31
CA HIS A 194 -37.66 -4.24 -4.77
C HIS A 194 -37.96 -4.09 -3.29
N THR A 195 -37.02 -3.51 -2.53
CA THR A 195 -37.15 -3.33 -1.08
C THR A 195 -36.71 -1.93 -0.70
N ASP A 196 -37.51 -1.24 0.10
CA ASP A 196 -37.17 0.02 0.77
C ASP A 196 -37.59 -0.10 2.23
N ARG A 197 -36.63 -0.32 3.13
CA ARG A 197 -36.87 -0.49 4.57
C ARG A 197 -35.98 0.44 5.36
N SER A 198 -36.58 1.13 6.33
CA SER A 198 -35.85 1.97 7.29
C SER A 198 -35.78 1.30 8.65
N PHE A 199 -34.60 1.32 9.25
CA PHE A 199 -34.29 0.78 10.57
C PHE A 199 -33.78 1.92 11.44
N THR A 200 -34.23 1.97 12.69
CA THR A 200 -33.86 3.02 13.64
C THR A 200 -33.19 2.38 14.85
N PHE A 201 -32.00 2.85 15.21
CA PHE A 201 -31.17 2.31 16.29
C PHE A 201 -31.04 3.38 17.37
N ALA A 202 -31.44 3.08 18.60
CA ALA A 202 -31.11 3.92 19.73
C ALA A 202 -29.62 3.79 20.05
N LEU A 203 -28.88 4.91 20.05
CA LEU A 203 -27.50 4.92 20.50
C LEU A 203 -27.49 4.80 22.04
N SER A 204 -27.47 3.57 22.55
CA SER A 204 -27.36 3.33 23.99
C SER A 204 -25.90 3.43 24.43
N PRO A 205 -25.58 4.22 25.48
CA PRO A 205 -24.22 4.32 25.99
C PRO A 205 -23.70 3.01 26.63
N SER A 206 -24.58 2.05 26.94
CA SER A 206 -24.20 0.78 27.57
C SER A 206 -23.84 -0.35 26.59
N SER A 207 -24.09 -0.18 25.29
CA SER A 207 -23.77 -1.22 24.29
C SER A 207 -23.56 -0.60 22.90
N PRO A 208 -22.30 -0.36 22.47
CA PRO A 208 -22.00 0.18 21.17
C PRO A 208 -22.23 -0.91 20.14
N GLN A 209 -23.12 -0.62 19.19
CA GLN A 209 -23.59 -1.59 18.23
C GLN A 209 -22.74 -1.51 16.96
N PRO A 210 -22.07 -2.60 16.54
CA PRO A 210 -21.49 -2.65 15.20
C PRO A 210 -22.62 -2.72 14.15
N LEU A 211 -22.61 -1.78 13.20
CA LEU A 211 -23.37 -1.90 11.97
C LEU A 211 -22.57 -2.77 11.00
N ARG A 212 -23.08 -3.96 10.64
CA ARG A 212 -22.36 -4.93 9.79
C ARG A 212 -23.14 -5.22 8.52
N ILE A 213 -22.64 -4.78 7.39
CA ILE A 213 -23.23 -5.02 6.08
C ILE A 213 -22.48 -6.18 5.44
N GLU A 214 -23.19 -7.25 5.09
CA GLU A 214 -22.58 -8.45 4.52
C GLU A 214 -23.23 -8.83 3.19
N SER A 215 -22.49 -8.74 2.10
CA SER A 215 -22.91 -9.31 0.82
C SER A 215 -22.31 -10.69 0.66
N ILE A 216 -23.18 -11.70 0.71
CA ILE A 216 -22.82 -13.10 0.49
C ILE A 216 -23.10 -13.42 -0.99
N ASP A 217 -22.23 -14.19 -1.65
CA ASP A 217 -22.44 -14.75 -3.01
C ASP A 217 -22.54 -13.77 -4.20
N GLY A 218 -21.63 -12.80 -4.26
CA GLY A 218 -21.33 -12.07 -5.50
C GLY A 218 -22.40 -11.14 -6.03
N ILE A 219 -23.19 -10.61 -5.11
CA ILE A 219 -24.00 -9.42 -5.34
C ILE A 219 -23.12 -8.18 -5.23
N SER A 220 -23.26 -7.28 -6.19
CA SER A 220 -22.55 -6.00 -6.18
C SER A 220 -23.29 -5.05 -5.25
N VAL A 221 -22.77 -4.84 -4.04
CA VAL A 221 -23.16 -3.68 -3.24
C VAL A 221 -22.54 -2.47 -3.91
N SER A 222 -23.29 -1.83 -4.81
CA SER A 222 -22.73 -0.83 -5.72
C SER A 222 -22.68 0.59 -5.16
N ASP A 223 -23.43 0.88 -4.08
CA ASP A 223 -23.50 2.24 -3.55
C ASP A 223 -23.87 2.25 -2.05
N ILE A 224 -23.00 2.73 -1.17
CA ILE A 224 -23.33 2.96 0.24
C ILE A 224 -23.20 4.47 0.47
N GLN A 225 -24.33 5.16 0.57
CA GLN A 225 -24.35 6.61 0.77
C GLN A 225 -24.64 6.88 2.25
N ILE A 226 -23.65 7.33 3.01
CA ILE A 226 -23.88 7.73 4.40
C ILE A 226 -24.22 9.21 4.38
N LEU A 227 -25.46 9.55 4.73
CA LEU A 227 -25.96 10.92 4.71
C LEU A 227 -25.93 11.45 6.14
N ARG A 228 -25.21 12.54 6.39
CA ARG A 228 -25.29 13.21 7.68
C ARG A 228 -26.71 13.73 7.91
N ALA A 229 -27.33 13.39 9.04
CA ALA A 229 -28.60 14.00 9.40
C ALA A 229 -28.42 15.52 9.49
N GLY A 230 -29.38 16.28 8.94
CA GLY A 230 -29.35 17.74 9.05
C GLY A 230 -29.33 18.17 10.52
N ALA A 231 -28.69 19.30 10.82
CA ALA A 231 -28.44 19.80 12.19
C ALA A 231 -29.69 20.08 13.06
N GLY A 232 -30.89 19.72 12.61
CA GLY A 232 -32.16 20.00 13.28
C GLY A 232 -32.88 18.79 13.89
N THR A 233 -32.41 17.55 13.70
CA THR A 233 -33.07 16.37 14.29
C THR A 233 -32.47 16.08 15.67
N ALA A 234 -33.25 16.29 16.72
CA ALA A 234 -32.87 16.01 18.11
C ALA A 234 -32.81 14.51 18.45
N ASP A 235 -33.22 13.64 17.50
CA ASP A 235 -33.25 12.20 17.72
C ASP A 235 -31.82 11.66 17.83
N ALA A 236 -31.53 11.00 18.96
CA ALA A 236 -30.25 10.32 19.22
C ALA A 236 -30.13 8.99 18.47
N ASN A 237 -31.01 8.73 17.52
CA ASN A 237 -31.08 7.46 16.84
C ASN A 237 -30.30 7.51 15.52
N VAL A 238 -29.55 6.45 15.23
CA VAL A 238 -29.06 6.22 13.86
C VAL A 238 -30.24 5.68 13.06
N THR A 239 -30.47 6.15 11.85
CA THR A 239 -31.44 5.51 10.95
C THR A 239 -30.74 4.97 9.72
N VAL A 240 -30.92 3.69 9.42
CA VAL A 240 -30.40 3.06 8.20
C VAL A 240 -31.57 2.75 7.29
N GLN A 241 -31.65 3.41 6.15
CA GLN A 241 -32.59 3.07 5.09
C GLN A 241 -31.88 2.20 4.05
N ALA A 242 -32.32 0.96 3.92
CA ALA A 242 -31.82 0.00 2.96
C ALA A 242 -32.75 -0.05 1.75
N ILE A 243 -32.25 0.41 0.60
CA ILE A 243 -32.94 0.41 -0.68
C ILE A 243 -32.26 -0.64 -1.57
N VAL A 244 -32.98 -1.66 -1.96
CA VAL A 244 -32.50 -2.70 -2.87
C VAL A 244 -33.20 -2.49 -4.21
N GLU A 245 -32.39 -2.24 -5.23
CA GLU A 245 -32.82 -2.15 -6.62
C GLU A 245 -32.37 -3.42 -7.35
N ALA A 246 -33.24 -4.07 -8.12
CA ALA A 246 -32.86 -5.22 -8.94
C ALA A 246 -33.55 -5.21 -10.31
N SER A 247 -33.09 -6.04 -11.24
CA SER A 247 -33.71 -6.20 -12.56
C SER A 247 -35.21 -6.53 -12.45
N ARG A 248 -36.01 -6.07 -13.42
CA ARG A 248 -37.40 -6.53 -13.56
C ARG A 248 -37.41 -8.05 -13.77
N GLY A 249 -38.03 -8.78 -12.86
CA GLY A 249 -38.07 -10.25 -12.87
C GLY A 249 -37.14 -10.93 -11.86
N ALA A 250 -36.27 -10.18 -11.19
CA ALA A 250 -35.45 -10.69 -10.11
C ALA A 250 -36.34 -11.22 -8.96
N ALA A 251 -35.94 -12.32 -8.32
CA ALA A 251 -36.73 -12.92 -7.24
C ALA A 251 -36.84 -11.97 -6.03
N PRO A 252 -38.01 -11.87 -5.37
CA PRO A 252 -38.21 -10.96 -4.24
C PRO A 252 -37.33 -11.29 -3.01
N ASP A 253 -36.86 -12.53 -2.90
CA ASP A 253 -36.09 -13.03 -1.76
C ASP A 253 -34.56 -12.87 -1.92
N LEU A 254 -34.12 -12.01 -2.86
CA LEU A 254 -32.68 -11.78 -3.13
C LEU A 254 -31.95 -11.04 -2.00
N VAL A 255 -32.68 -10.40 -1.09
CA VAL A 255 -32.08 -9.70 0.05
C VAL A 255 -32.83 -10.05 1.32
N SER A 256 -32.13 -10.69 2.26
CA SER A 256 -32.56 -10.77 3.64
C SER A 256 -31.96 -9.60 4.42
N ILE A 257 -32.80 -8.91 5.19
CA ILE A 257 -32.32 -7.94 6.17
C ILE A 257 -32.59 -8.55 7.52
N GLU A 258 -31.53 -8.98 8.18
CA GLU A 258 -31.55 -9.58 9.50
C GLU A 258 -31.15 -8.51 10.50
N TYR A 259 -31.88 -8.45 11.61
CA TYR A 259 -31.68 -7.46 12.64
C TYR A 259 -31.79 -8.13 14.01
N ASP A 260 -30.82 -7.86 14.86
CA ASP A 260 -30.91 -8.06 16.30
C ASP A 260 -30.59 -6.76 17.05
N ASP A 261 -30.75 -6.75 18.37
CA ASP A 261 -30.51 -5.57 19.22
C ASP A 261 -29.09 -5.00 19.14
N ARG A 262 -28.14 -5.62 18.41
CA ARG A 262 -26.72 -5.25 18.37
C ARG A 262 -26.13 -5.16 16.96
N LEU A 263 -26.82 -5.70 15.96
CA LEU A 263 -26.28 -5.95 14.64
C LEU A 263 -27.40 -5.82 13.59
N LEU A 264 -27.31 -4.80 12.75
CA LEU A 264 -28.03 -4.81 11.48
C LEU A 264 -27.16 -5.51 10.46
N THR A 265 -27.64 -6.65 9.97
CA THR A 265 -27.04 -7.42 8.88
C THR A 265 -27.90 -7.30 7.63
N VAL A 266 -27.44 -6.52 6.66
CA VAL A 266 -28.03 -6.52 5.32
C VAL A 266 -27.34 -7.60 4.51
N ARG A 267 -28.04 -8.72 4.29
CA ARG A 267 -27.56 -9.88 3.57
C ARG A 267 -28.23 -10.02 2.22
N ALA A 268 -27.46 -9.76 1.17
CA ALA A 268 -27.90 -10.11 -0.17
C ALA A 268 -27.61 -11.61 -0.38
N VAL A 269 -28.62 -12.42 -0.69
CA VAL A 269 -28.51 -13.87 -0.91
C VAL A 269 -28.87 -14.15 -2.36
N ARG A 270 -27.98 -14.81 -3.10
CA ARG A 270 -28.27 -15.22 -4.47
C ARG A 270 -28.86 -16.65 -4.48
N PRO A 271 -30.10 -16.86 -4.92
CA PRO A 271 -30.65 -18.19 -5.09
C PRO A 271 -30.06 -18.85 -6.35
N ARG A 272 -28.98 -19.61 -6.18
CA ARG A 272 -28.34 -20.48 -7.20
C ARG A 272 -27.81 -19.75 -8.47
N TRP A 273 -26.87 -20.42 -9.13
CA TRP A 273 -26.08 -19.88 -10.25
C TRP A 273 -26.82 -19.97 -11.58
N GLU A 274 -27.93 -19.26 -11.73
CA GLU A 274 -28.63 -19.19 -13.03
C GLU A 274 -28.12 -17.99 -13.84
N TRP A 275 -27.79 -18.25 -15.10
CA TRP A 275 -27.41 -17.23 -16.09
C TRP A 275 -28.61 -16.99 -17.03
N PRO A 276 -28.91 -15.74 -17.44
CA PRO A 276 -28.16 -14.49 -17.22
C PRO A 276 -28.27 -13.93 -15.79
N ARG A 277 -27.23 -13.21 -15.36
CA ARG A 277 -27.15 -12.68 -13.99
C ARG A 277 -28.16 -11.55 -13.79
N ASP A 278 -29.02 -11.68 -12.78
CA ASP A 278 -29.76 -10.55 -12.25
C ASP A 278 -28.79 -9.51 -11.69
N CYS A 279 -28.96 -8.26 -12.10
CA CYS A 279 -28.30 -7.18 -11.41
C CYS A 279 -29.08 -6.87 -10.13
N VAL A 280 -28.36 -6.85 -9.02
CA VAL A 280 -28.82 -6.29 -7.75
C VAL A 280 -27.88 -5.16 -7.37
N ARG A 281 -28.46 -4.00 -7.06
CA ARG A 281 -27.81 -2.84 -6.46
C ARG A 281 -28.43 -2.65 -5.07
N ALA A 282 -27.60 -2.78 -4.04
CA ALA A 282 -27.98 -2.33 -2.70
C ALA A 282 -27.48 -0.89 -2.50
N ARG A 283 -28.40 -0.01 -2.09
CA ARG A 283 -28.16 1.36 -1.63
C ARG A 283 -28.45 1.42 -0.14
N LEU A 284 -27.47 1.81 0.64
CA LEU A 284 -27.65 1.99 2.08
C LEU A 284 -27.51 3.46 2.41
N LEU A 285 -28.57 4.05 2.94
CA LEU A 285 -28.65 5.42 3.42
C LEU A 285 -28.52 5.40 4.94
N VAL A 286 -27.32 5.68 5.45
CA VAL A 286 -27.07 5.69 6.90
C VAL A 286 -27.12 7.12 7.39
N HIS A 287 -28.07 7.45 8.24
CA HIS A 287 -28.17 8.72 8.93
C HIS A 287 -27.63 8.61 10.35
N VAL A 288 -26.53 9.31 10.59
CA VAL A 288 -25.91 9.40 11.92
C VAL A 288 -26.31 10.74 12.55
N PRO A 289 -26.81 10.77 13.80
CA PRO A 289 -27.20 12.01 14.46
C PRO A 289 -25.99 12.89 14.76
N ALA A 290 -26.19 14.21 14.74
CA ALA A 290 -25.10 15.19 14.81
C ALA A 290 -24.30 15.15 16.13
N HIS A 291 -24.90 14.64 17.21
CA HIS A 291 -24.29 14.55 18.55
C HIS A 291 -23.63 13.20 18.86
N ALA A 292 -23.51 12.31 17.87
CA ALA A 292 -22.90 11.00 18.07
C ALA A 292 -21.41 11.09 18.46
N ASP A 293 -20.75 12.22 18.20
CA ASP A 293 -19.37 12.51 18.61
C ASP A 293 -19.15 12.54 20.12
N ARG A 294 -20.23 12.71 20.91
CA ARG A 294 -20.18 12.72 22.39
C ARG A 294 -20.43 11.36 23.03
N LEU A 295 -20.70 10.34 22.23
CA LEU A 295 -20.97 9.01 22.78
C LEU A 295 -19.68 8.41 23.34
N PRO A 296 -19.75 7.73 24.50
CA PRO A 296 -18.57 7.10 25.12
C PRO A 296 -17.96 6.03 24.21
N GLN A 297 -18.79 5.42 23.36
CA GLN A 297 -18.38 4.42 22.38
C GLN A 297 -19.11 4.69 21.06
N LEU A 298 -18.33 4.82 19.99
CA LEU A 298 -18.83 5.17 18.67
C LEU A 298 -19.21 3.90 17.88
N PRO A 299 -20.25 3.95 17.03
CA PRO A 299 -20.64 2.82 16.18
C PRO A 299 -19.52 2.46 15.20
N ARG A 300 -19.37 1.17 14.93
CA ARG A 300 -18.43 0.65 13.91
C ARG A 300 -19.21 0.26 12.66
N LEU A 301 -18.65 0.53 11.50
CA LEU A 301 -19.20 0.10 10.22
C LEU A 301 -18.31 -0.98 9.61
N HIS A 302 -18.82 -2.20 9.52
CA HIS A 302 -18.14 -3.29 8.83
C HIS A 302 -18.88 -3.62 7.54
N ILE A 303 -18.20 -3.59 6.41
CA ILE A 303 -18.74 -3.93 5.09
C ILE A 303 -17.93 -5.11 4.55
N GLN A 304 -18.58 -6.23 4.31
CA GLN A 304 -17.98 -7.40 3.69
C GLN A 304 -18.69 -7.69 2.37
N THR A 305 -17.97 -7.81 1.26
CA THR A 305 -18.56 -8.17 -0.03
C THR A 305 -17.62 -9.01 -0.90
N GLY A 306 -18.12 -10.06 -1.56
CA GLY A 306 -17.30 -10.82 -2.50
C GLY A 306 -16.94 -10.02 -3.76
N PHE A 307 -17.91 -9.37 -4.38
CA PHE A 307 -17.77 -8.78 -5.72
C PHE A 307 -18.52 -7.45 -5.79
N GLY A 308 -18.20 -6.60 -6.78
CA GLY A 308 -18.95 -5.37 -7.05
C GLY A 308 -18.18 -4.07 -6.82
N GLN A 309 -18.89 -2.98 -6.53
CA GLN A 309 -18.26 -1.67 -6.36
C GLN A 309 -18.73 -0.99 -5.08
N LEU A 310 -17.92 -0.97 -4.02
CA LEU A 310 -18.22 -0.09 -2.90
C LEU A 310 -17.99 1.36 -3.31
N ARG A 311 -19.02 2.20 -3.24
CA ARG A 311 -18.91 3.66 -3.31
C ARG A 311 -19.34 4.23 -1.98
N ALA A 312 -18.45 4.93 -1.30
CA ALA A 312 -18.73 5.68 -0.09
C ALA A 312 -18.32 7.13 -0.37
N LEU A 313 -19.30 7.98 -0.69
CA LEU A 313 -19.08 9.32 -1.22
C LEU A 313 -19.65 10.38 -0.29
N ASP A 314 -18.87 11.44 -0.07
CA ASP A 314 -19.28 12.68 0.58
C ASP A 314 -19.84 12.47 1.99
N LEU A 315 -19.28 11.50 2.73
CA LEU A 315 -19.75 11.16 4.07
C LEU A 315 -19.43 12.27 5.09
N GLY A 316 -18.48 13.15 4.77
CA GLY A 316 -17.98 14.16 5.68
C GLY A 316 -17.36 13.51 6.93
N THR A 317 -17.31 14.25 8.03
CA THR A 317 -16.89 13.68 9.33
C THR A 317 -18.06 12.94 9.95
N LEU A 318 -18.02 11.62 9.87
CA LEU A 318 -18.91 10.73 10.57
C LEU A 318 -18.39 10.47 11.99
N ALA A 319 -19.29 10.47 12.96
CA ALA A 319 -19.01 9.98 14.30
C ALA A 319 -19.01 8.44 14.34
N LEU A 320 -18.19 7.82 13.47
CA LEU A 320 -17.92 6.38 13.49
C LEU A 320 -16.64 6.11 14.26
N GLY A 321 -16.65 5.04 15.04
CA GLY A 321 -15.47 4.49 15.69
C GLY A 321 -14.54 3.96 14.62
N ASP A 322 -14.94 2.93 13.89
CA ASP A 322 -14.11 2.36 12.83
C ASP A 322 -14.93 2.11 11.55
N LEU A 323 -14.27 2.24 10.40
CA LEU A 323 -14.76 1.79 9.10
C LEU A 323 -13.90 0.62 8.63
N HIS A 324 -14.49 -0.56 8.54
CA HIS A 324 -13.84 -1.76 8.03
C HIS A 324 -14.52 -2.21 6.75
N VAL A 325 -13.77 -2.35 5.67
CA VAL A 325 -14.23 -2.81 4.37
C VAL A 325 -13.40 -4.02 3.97
N GLN A 326 -14.05 -5.14 3.70
CA GLN A 326 -13.44 -6.35 3.18
C GLN A 326 -14.10 -6.72 1.86
N MET A 327 -13.30 -6.79 0.80
CA MET A 327 -13.76 -7.13 -0.54
C MET A 327 -12.93 -8.27 -1.13
N HIS A 328 -13.46 -9.07 -2.05
CA HIS A 328 -12.62 -10.02 -2.78
C HIS A 328 -12.21 -9.47 -4.15
N SER A 329 -13.16 -9.16 -5.04
CA SER A 329 -12.86 -8.70 -6.41
C SER A 329 -13.57 -7.41 -6.79
N GLY A 330 -14.00 -6.63 -5.81
CA GLY A 330 -14.73 -5.39 -6.03
C GLY A 330 -13.94 -4.11 -5.75
N SER A 331 -14.18 -3.06 -6.55
CA SER A 331 -13.49 -1.78 -6.37
C SER A 331 -14.10 -0.98 -5.21
N ALA A 332 -13.24 -0.33 -4.42
CA ALA A 332 -13.64 0.57 -3.34
C ALA A 332 -13.32 2.01 -3.73
N LEU A 333 -14.35 2.85 -3.83
CA LEU A 333 -14.24 4.28 -4.03
C LEU A 333 -14.67 4.99 -2.75
N LEU A 334 -13.72 5.55 -2.02
CA LEU A 334 -13.95 6.37 -0.84
C LEU A 334 -13.69 7.83 -1.21
N ARG A 335 -14.66 8.71 -1.00
CA ARG A 335 -14.53 10.16 -1.21
C ARG A 335 -15.05 10.91 0.00
N ASP A 336 -14.21 11.79 0.53
CA ASP A 336 -14.52 12.69 1.64
C ASP A 336 -15.10 11.93 2.85
N VAL A 337 -14.40 10.87 3.25
CA VAL A 337 -14.78 9.98 4.35
C VAL A 337 -13.98 10.33 5.59
N GLY A 338 -14.61 10.95 6.58
CA GLY A 338 -14.05 11.16 7.90
C GLY A 338 -14.65 10.19 8.91
N VAL A 339 -13.82 9.50 9.68
CA VAL A 339 -14.22 8.72 10.87
C VAL A 339 -13.36 9.15 12.05
N LEU A 340 -13.80 8.90 13.29
CA LEU A 340 -13.08 9.32 14.49
C LEU A 340 -11.97 8.33 14.90
N GLY A 341 -12.15 7.03 14.66
CA GLY A 341 -11.11 6.01 14.84
C GLY A 341 -10.53 5.55 13.49
N GLY A 342 -10.47 4.25 13.25
CA GLY A 342 -9.70 3.65 12.16
C GLY A 342 -10.46 3.46 10.84
N VAL A 343 -9.73 3.44 9.72
CA VAL A 343 -10.22 3.03 8.40
C VAL A 343 -9.39 1.84 7.94
N HIS A 344 -10.02 0.71 7.68
CA HIS A 344 -9.38 -0.50 7.19
C HIS A 344 -10.08 -0.96 5.91
N VAL A 345 -9.38 -0.98 4.77
CA VAL A 345 -9.92 -1.41 3.48
C VAL A 345 -9.06 -2.51 2.90
N LEU A 346 -9.63 -3.71 2.78
CA LEU A 346 -8.95 -4.90 2.32
C LEU A 346 -9.64 -5.42 1.05
N THR A 347 -8.87 -5.74 0.01
CA THR A 347 -9.42 -6.31 -1.24
C THR A 347 -8.45 -7.21 -1.97
N SER A 348 -8.83 -8.41 -2.43
CA SER A 348 -7.86 -9.23 -3.18
C SER A 348 -7.52 -8.64 -4.55
N ASN A 349 -8.54 -8.23 -5.33
CA ASN A 349 -8.37 -7.88 -6.74
C ASN A 349 -8.98 -6.53 -7.14
N GLY A 350 -9.74 -5.89 -6.25
CA GLY A 350 -10.48 -4.69 -6.59
C GLY A 350 -9.70 -3.39 -6.35
N ARG A 351 -9.77 -2.44 -7.28
CA ARG A 351 -9.07 -1.15 -7.14
C ARG A 351 -9.56 -0.40 -5.90
N ILE A 352 -8.64 0.14 -5.11
CA ILE A 352 -8.98 1.10 -4.04
C ILE A 352 -8.65 2.51 -4.54
N ASN A 353 -9.63 3.39 -4.52
CA ASN A 353 -9.47 4.82 -4.74
C ASN A 353 -10.02 5.57 -3.53
N ALA A 354 -9.13 6.15 -2.72
CA ALA A 354 -9.49 6.88 -1.52
C ALA A 354 -9.08 8.34 -1.66
N THR A 355 -10.04 9.25 -1.57
CA THR A 355 -9.87 10.68 -1.74
C THR A 355 -10.46 11.41 -0.54
N GLY A 356 -9.71 12.30 0.11
CA GLY A 356 -10.19 13.05 1.27
C GLY A 356 -10.57 12.19 2.47
N VAL A 357 -9.83 11.10 2.74
CA VAL A 357 -10.14 10.21 3.88
C VAL A 357 -9.43 10.68 5.14
N ALA A 358 -10.17 10.84 6.24
CA ALA A 358 -9.64 11.20 7.56
C ALA A 358 -10.00 10.11 8.59
N ALA A 359 -8.99 9.53 9.25
CA ALA A 359 -9.15 8.54 10.31
C ALA A 359 -8.67 9.14 11.64
N GLY A 360 -9.51 9.99 12.25
CA GLY A 360 -9.26 10.87 13.40
C GLY A 360 -7.94 10.63 14.14
N ASP A 361 -8.03 9.96 15.28
CA ASP A 361 -6.85 9.52 16.04
C ASP A 361 -6.43 8.08 15.67
N GLY A 362 -7.18 7.43 14.76
CA GLY A 362 -6.95 6.06 14.32
C GLY A 362 -5.90 5.90 13.21
N ALA A 363 -5.78 4.67 12.73
CA ALA A 363 -4.96 4.33 11.57
C ALA A 363 -5.81 4.23 10.30
N ALA A 364 -5.23 4.54 9.14
CA ALA A 364 -5.79 4.28 7.84
C ALA A 364 -4.98 3.19 7.13
N GLU A 365 -5.60 2.04 6.90
CA GLU A 365 -4.99 0.86 6.31
C GLU A 365 -5.68 0.50 4.99
N PHE A 366 -4.90 0.35 3.92
CA PHE A 366 -5.38 -0.01 2.58
C PHE A 366 -4.55 -1.18 2.03
N VAL A 367 -5.15 -2.36 1.93
CA VAL A 367 -4.46 -3.59 1.54
C VAL A 367 -5.11 -4.21 0.32
N SER A 368 -4.29 -4.59 -0.66
CA SER A 368 -4.75 -5.41 -1.77
C SER A 368 -3.74 -6.43 -2.27
N THR A 369 -4.14 -7.58 -2.79
CA THR A 369 -3.17 -8.48 -3.43
C THR A 369 -2.76 -7.98 -4.82
N ASN A 370 -3.72 -7.64 -5.68
CA ASN A 370 -3.47 -7.41 -7.11
C ASN A 370 -3.87 -6.03 -7.61
N ALA A 371 -4.55 -5.23 -6.79
CA ALA A 371 -5.19 -4.02 -7.28
C ALA A 371 -4.37 -2.76 -7.05
N ALA A 372 -4.49 -1.82 -7.99
CA ALA A 372 -3.93 -0.49 -7.83
C ALA A 372 -4.59 0.23 -6.64
N LEU A 373 -3.75 0.93 -5.87
CA LEU A 373 -4.13 1.72 -4.70
C LEU A 373 -3.85 3.18 -5.02
N ALA A 374 -4.91 3.98 -5.17
CA ALA A 374 -4.82 5.42 -5.42
C ALA A 374 -5.35 6.17 -4.21
N LEU A 375 -4.48 6.92 -3.54
CA LEU A 375 -4.78 7.63 -2.31
C LEU A 375 -4.47 9.11 -2.52
N ASP A 376 -5.43 9.98 -2.22
CA ASP A 376 -5.27 11.44 -2.28
C ASP A 376 -5.89 12.11 -1.04
N GLY A 377 -5.13 12.93 -0.33
CA GLY A 377 -5.66 13.71 0.78
C GLY A 377 -6.01 12.86 2.01
N ILE A 378 -5.19 11.86 2.31
CA ILE A 378 -5.37 10.98 3.47
C ILE A 378 -4.80 11.63 4.73
N ARG A 379 -5.54 11.60 5.84
CA ARG A 379 -5.10 12.08 7.15
C ARG A 379 -5.38 11.05 8.23
N ALA A 380 -4.38 10.64 9.00
CA ALA A 380 -4.54 9.66 10.08
C ALA A 380 -3.40 9.78 11.09
N THR A 381 -3.46 9.05 12.21
CA THR A 381 -2.28 8.86 13.07
C THR A 381 -1.24 8.01 12.35
N GLU A 382 -1.66 6.93 11.71
CA GLU A 382 -0.81 6.09 10.88
C GLU A 382 -1.46 5.79 9.55
N VAL A 383 -0.65 5.68 8.50
CA VAL A 383 -1.12 5.25 7.18
C VAL A 383 -0.32 4.03 6.75
N SER A 384 -1.00 2.92 6.47
CA SER A 384 -0.41 1.67 5.97
C SER A 384 -1.03 1.31 4.63
N VAL A 385 -0.21 1.05 3.63
CA VAL A 385 -0.66 0.75 2.27
C VAL A 385 0.15 -0.42 1.73
N ALA A 386 -0.50 -1.51 1.36
CA ALA A 386 0.21 -2.71 0.93
C ALA A 386 -0.44 -3.36 -0.29
N THR A 387 0.37 -3.70 -1.30
CA THR A 387 -0.10 -4.59 -2.37
C THR A 387 0.96 -5.42 -3.07
N THR A 388 0.68 -6.65 -3.48
CA THR A 388 1.69 -7.47 -4.17
C THR A 388 1.96 -6.95 -5.59
N ASN A 389 0.92 -6.75 -6.40
CA ASN A 389 1.07 -6.48 -7.83
C ASN A 389 0.49 -5.13 -8.28
N GLY A 390 -0.22 -4.41 -7.41
CA GLY A 390 -0.84 -3.14 -7.74
C GLY A 390 0.09 -1.94 -7.61
N MET A 391 -0.02 -0.97 -8.51
CA MET A 391 0.66 0.32 -8.32
C MET A 391 0.12 1.02 -7.07
N VAL A 392 1.02 1.59 -6.27
CA VAL A 392 0.66 2.46 -5.13
C VAL A 392 0.92 3.90 -5.54
N ARG A 393 -0.14 4.71 -5.56
CA ARG A 393 -0.05 6.17 -5.74
C ARG A 393 -0.56 6.85 -4.48
N ALA A 394 0.33 7.55 -3.78
CA ALA A 394 0.02 8.29 -2.57
C ALA A 394 0.26 9.79 -2.82
N ALA A 395 -0.81 10.57 -2.82
CA ALA A 395 -0.79 12.01 -2.94
C ALA A 395 -1.35 12.66 -1.67
N ASN A 396 -0.71 13.71 -1.17
CA ASN A 396 -1.21 14.53 -0.06
C ASN A 396 -1.56 13.68 1.18
N VAL A 397 -0.70 12.70 1.48
CA VAL A 397 -0.89 11.77 2.60
C VAL A 397 -0.15 12.33 3.81
N LEU A 398 -0.87 12.57 4.89
CA LEU A 398 -0.35 13.14 6.13
C LEU A 398 -0.64 12.16 7.27
N ALA A 399 0.42 11.61 7.87
CA ALA A 399 0.30 10.78 9.06
C ALA A 399 0.95 11.47 10.27
N ALA A 400 0.23 11.60 11.38
CA ALA A 400 0.78 12.22 12.60
C ALA A 400 1.98 11.44 13.14
N ARG A 401 2.01 10.11 12.97
CA ARG A 401 3.10 9.23 13.37
C ARG A 401 3.87 8.69 12.18
N ARG A 402 3.26 7.89 11.31
CA ARG A 402 4.04 7.14 10.31
C ARG A 402 3.25 6.82 9.05
N VAL A 403 3.93 6.86 7.91
CA VAL A 403 3.43 6.33 6.63
C VAL A 403 4.26 5.10 6.23
N VAL A 404 3.60 3.97 5.92
CA VAL A 404 4.22 2.75 5.40
C VAL A 404 3.55 2.37 4.08
N LEU A 405 4.34 2.24 3.02
CA LEU A 405 3.90 1.90 1.67
C LEU A 405 4.71 0.69 1.19
N HIS A 406 4.03 -0.38 0.79
CA HIS A 406 4.69 -1.62 0.39
C HIS A 406 4.09 -2.17 -0.90
N THR A 407 4.94 -2.57 -1.84
CA THR A 407 4.51 -3.43 -2.94
C THR A 407 5.57 -4.36 -3.48
N ALA A 408 5.26 -5.58 -3.89
CA ALA A 408 6.30 -6.47 -4.41
C ALA A 408 6.75 -6.07 -5.82
N ASN A 409 5.80 -5.79 -6.73
CA ASN A 409 6.09 -5.81 -8.17
C ASN A 409 5.80 -4.52 -8.93
N ALA A 410 5.09 -3.56 -8.32
CA ALA A 410 4.61 -2.39 -9.02
C ALA A 410 5.21 -1.07 -8.49
N PRO A 411 5.15 0.02 -9.26
CA PRO A 411 5.72 1.29 -8.81
C PRO A 411 5.02 1.86 -7.56
N VAL A 412 5.79 2.59 -6.76
CA VAL A 412 5.31 3.45 -5.68
C VAL A 412 5.55 4.92 -6.10
N VAL A 413 4.47 5.68 -6.24
CA VAL A 413 4.49 7.10 -6.63
C VAL A 413 4.04 7.96 -5.46
N LEU A 414 4.90 8.90 -5.08
CA LEU A 414 4.79 9.72 -3.86
C LEU A 414 4.63 11.20 -4.25
N GLN A 415 3.60 11.86 -3.77
CA GLN A 415 3.41 13.29 -4.02
C GLN A 415 2.95 13.97 -2.73
N ARG A 416 3.87 14.65 -2.04
CA ARG A 416 3.61 15.30 -0.74
C ARG A 416 3.13 14.27 0.30
N VAL A 417 3.98 13.26 0.55
CA VAL A 417 3.75 12.25 1.59
C VAL A 417 4.54 12.64 2.83
N GLU A 418 3.86 12.83 3.96
CA GLU A 418 4.44 13.30 5.22
C GLU A 418 4.11 12.35 6.37
N GLY A 419 5.12 12.01 7.17
CA GLY A 419 4.96 11.28 8.44
C GLY A 419 5.65 11.98 9.60
N GLY A 420 4.98 12.14 10.73
CA GLY A 420 5.55 12.87 11.88
C GLY A 420 6.82 12.24 12.47
N HIS A 421 6.90 10.90 12.48
CA HIS A 421 8.02 10.09 12.98
C HIS A 421 8.66 9.20 11.89
N GLY A 422 8.16 9.23 10.66
CA GLY A 422 8.82 8.56 9.55
C GLY A 422 7.94 8.21 8.37
N VAL A 423 8.61 7.93 7.26
CA VAL A 423 8.00 7.48 6.01
C VAL A 423 8.79 6.29 5.50
N GLN A 424 8.11 5.19 5.20
CA GLN A 424 8.72 3.98 4.68
C GLN A 424 8.05 3.59 3.36
N ALA A 425 8.83 3.41 2.30
CA ALA A 425 8.36 2.89 1.03
C ALA A 425 9.26 1.73 0.59
N MET A 426 8.66 0.58 0.31
CA MET A 426 9.38 -0.65 -0.01
C MET A 426 8.84 -1.33 -1.25
N THR A 427 9.73 -1.84 -2.10
CA THR A 427 9.31 -2.72 -3.19
C THR A 427 10.42 -3.60 -3.76
N SER A 428 10.14 -4.83 -4.19
CA SER A 428 11.19 -5.69 -4.77
C SER A 428 11.53 -5.29 -6.21
N ASN A 429 10.52 -5.11 -7.06
CA ASN A 429 10.70 -4.90 -8.51
C ASN A 429 10.12 -3.57 -9.03
N GLY A 430 9.40 -2.82 -8.19
CA GLY A 430 8.80 -1.55 -8.55
C GLY A 430 9.75 -0.37 -8.35
N SER A 431 9.64 0.68 -9.17
CA SER A 431 10.37 1.91 -8.88
C SER A 431 9.70 2.73 -7.80
N ILE A 432 10.47 3.41 -6.96
CA ILE A 432 9.97 4.38 -5.98
C ILE A 432 10.28 5.78 -6.50
N ARG A 433 9.28 6.65 -6.67
CA ARG A 433 9.48 8.00 -7.20
C ARG A 433 8.67 9.07 -6.49
N GLY A 434 9.22 10.27 -6.36
CA GLY A 434 8.50 11.49 -5.98
C GLY A 434 8.93 12.11 -4.65
N ASN A 435 8.02 12.79 -3.96
CA ASN A 435 8.37 13.71 -2.87
C ASN A 435 7.88 13.19 -1.51
N VAL A 436 8.79 13.10 -0.55
CA VAL A 436 8.50 12.69 0.83
C VAL A 436 9.06 13.68 1.84
N ALA A 437 8.40 13.77 2.98
CA ALA A 437 8.85 14.56 4.11
C ALA A 437 8.60 13.82 5.42
N ALA A 438 9.38 14.16 6.44
CA ALA A 438 9.10 13.74 7.80
C ALA A 438 9.45 14.84 8.80
N SER A 439 8.67 14.94 9.87
CA SER A 439 8.94 15.91 10.94
C SER A 439 10.05 15.43 11.88
N SER A 440 10.23 14.11 12.02
CA SER A 440 11.27 13.46 12.81
C SER A 440 11.45 12.00 12.38
N GLY A 441 12.44 11.31 12.97
CA GLY A 441 12.58 9.86 12.85
C GLY A 441 13.19 9.39 11.53
N THR A 442 12.62 8.35 10.92
CA THR A 442 13.28 7.62 9.81
C THR A 442 12.52 7.75 8.48
N ILE A 443 13.24 8.08 7.41
CA ILE A 443 12.77 8.00 6.03
C ILE A 443 13.47 6.81 5.37
N GLY A 444 12.75 5.75 5.05
CA GLY A 444 13.31 4.52 4.47
C GLY A 444 12.69 4.19 3.12
N LEU A 445 13.46 4.29 2.04
CA LEU A 445 13.00 4.10 0.66
C LEU A 445 13.86 3.02 0.00
N THR A 446 13.34 1.80 -0.12
CA THR A 446 14.16 0.64 -0.50
C THR A 446 13.55 -0.19 -1.60
N THR A 447 14.38 -0.58 -2.56
CA THR A 447 14.02 -1.58 -3.57
C THR A 447 15.16 -2.54 -3.90
N THR A 448 14.87 -3.62 -4.63
CA THR A 448 15.90 -4.58 -5.05
C THR A 448 16.29 -4.36 -6.51
N ASN A 449 15.31 -4.29 -7.42
CA ASN A 449 15.57 -4.40 -8.86
C ASN A 449 15.21 -3.15 -9.68
N ALA A 450 14.68 -2.11 -9.04
CA ALA A 450 14.21 -0.92 -9.75
C ALA A 450 14.81 0.39 -9.22
N ALA A 451 14.62 1.45 -9.99
CA ALA A 451 15.20 2.75 -9.66
C ALA A 451 14.45 3.42 -8.50
N VAL A 452 15.20 4.18 -7.71
CA VAL A 452 14.65 5.12 -6.72
C VAL A 452 14.99 6.53 -7.18
N ASP A 453 13.98 7.39 -7.39
CA ASP A 453 14.17 8.81 -7.78
C ASP A 453 13.29 9.71 -6.92
N VAL A 454 13.87 10.28 -5.86
CA VAL A 454 13.09 10.90 -4.77
C VAL A 454 13.65 12.25 -4.34
N HIS A 455 12.73 13.15 -3.99
CA HIS A 455 13.01 14.39 -3.30
C HIS A 455 12.61 14.21 -1.83
N VAL A 456 13.55 14.43 -0.92
CA VAL A 456 13.39 14.24 0.52
C VAL A 456 13.52 15.60 1.20
N GLU A 457 12.41 16.04 1.79
CA GLU A 457 12.31 17.31 2.51
C GLU A 457 12.31 17.09 4.02
N GLY A 458 13.11 17.87 4.74
CA GLY A 458 13.08 17.92 6.20
C GLY A 458 12.10 18.97 6.70
N ILE A 459 11.14 18.57 7.54
CA ILE A 459 10.18 19.51 8.17
C ILE A 459 10.62 19.82 9.60
N GLY A 460 11.14 21.02 9.82
CA GLY A 460 11.62 21.47 11.13
C GLY A 460 13.06 21.04 11.46
N ASN A 461 13.52 21.38 12.67
CA ASN A 461 14.94 21.32 13.05
C ASN A 461 15.41 19.99 13.66
N SER A 462 14.58 18.94 13.64
CA SER A 462 14.95 17.63 14.20
C SER A 462 16.03 16.93 13.36
N THR A 463 16.78 16.02 13.98
CA THR A 463 17.64 15.08 13.27
C THR A 463 16.83 13.89 12.74
N ARG A 464 17.18 13.40 11.56
CA ARG A 464 16.49 12.30 10.88
C ARG A 464 17.48 11.27 10.37
N THR A 465 17.02 10.03 10.26
CA THR A 465 17.75 8.97 9.56
C THR A 465 17.10 8.76 8.21
N VAL A 466 17.82 9.04 7.14
CA VAL A 466 17.36 8.81 5.78
C VAL A 466 18.12 7.65 5.18
N ARG A 467 17.41 6.63 4.74
CA ARG A 467 17.94 5.47 4.03
C ARG A 467 17.28 5.36 2.67
N VAL A 468 18.06 5.48 1.60
CA VAL A 468 17.58 5.32 0.23
C VAL A 468 18.44 4.25 -0.45
N ALA A 469 17.85 3.13 -0.83
CA ALA A 469 18.64 2.01 -1.35
C ALA A 469 17.98 1.26 -2.51
N SER A 470 18.81 0.79 -3.44
CA SER A 470 18.45 -0.19 -4.47
C SER A 470 19.57 -1.18 -4.69
N THR A 471 19.32 -2.49 -4.77
CA THR A 471 20.42 -3.46 -4.99
C THR A 471 20.96 -3.37 -6.42
N ASN A 472 20.09 -3.41 -7.42
CA ASN A 472 20.44 -3.64 -8.82
C ASN A 472 20.15 -2.46 -9.76
N ALA A 473 19.64 -1.35 -9.24
CA ALA A 473 19.22 -0.21 -10.06
C ALA A 473 19.59 1.13 -9.44
N SER A 474 19.52 2.18 -10.26
CA SER A 474 20.04 3.49 -9.89
C SER A 474 19.27 4.13 -8.75
N VAL A 475 20.00 4.83 -7.88
CA VAL A 475 19.43 5.64 -6.81
C VAL A 475 19.72 7.12 -7.08
N LYS A 476 18.67 7.92 -7.17
CA LYS A 476 18.72 9.38 -7.25
C LYS A 476 17.95 9.96 -6.06
N ALA A 477 18.65 10.73 -5.23
CA ALA A 477 18.08 11.37 -4.05
C ALA A 477 18.45 12.84 -4.02
N GLU A 478 17.45 13.70 -3.90
CA GLU A 478 17.61 15.12 -3.67
C GLU A 478 17.18 15.46 -2.23
N PHE A 479 17.98 16.22 -1.50
CA PHE A 479 17.74 16.57 -0.11
C PHE A 479 17.53 18.07 0.06
N THR A 480 16.49 18.47 0.78
CA THR A 480 16.22 19.87 1.15
C THR A 480 15.83 19.97 2.63
N GLY A 481 16.29 21.01 3.33
CA GLY A 481 15.84 21.32 4.70
C GLY A 481 16.09 20.24 5.77
N ILE A 482 16.89 19.22 5.48
CA ILE A 482 17.03 18.03 6.33
C ILE A 482 18.36 18.01 7.07
N ARG A 483 18.36 17.52 8.31
CA ARG A 483 19.54 17.29 9.17
C ARG A 483 19.55 15.85 9.68
N GLY A 484 20.72 15.27 9.89
CA GLY A 484 20.87 13.93 10.49
C GLY A 484 21.73 12.95 9.69
N LEU A 485 21.38 11.66 9.74
CA LEU A 485 22.13 10.57 9.13
C LEU A 485 21.55 10.23 7.75
N PHE A 486 22.39 10.20 6.72
CA PHE A 486 21.98 9.86 5.36
C PHE A 486 22.76 8.65 4.89
N ASN A 487 22.05 7.59 4.51
CA ASN A 487 22.62 6.39 3.93
C ASN A 487 21.97 6.15 2.56
N VAL A 488 22.71 6.46 1.50
CA VAL A 488 22.27 6.29 0.12
C VAL A 488 23.14 5.25 -0.55
N HIS A 489 22.58 4.08 -0.88
CA HIS A 489 23.42 2.95 -1.32
C HIS A 489 22.82 2.15 -2.49
N THR A 490 23.69 1.65 -3.37
CA THR A 490 23.34 0.59 -4.32
C THR A 490 24.48 -0.38 -4.56
N SER A 491 24.19 -1.66 -4.76
CA SER A 491 25.27 -2.63 -5.02
C SER A 491 25.80 -2.55 -6.45
N ASN A 492 24.91 -2.43 -7.44
CA ASN A 492 25.27 -2.69 -8.85
C ASN A 492 24.95 -1.55 -9.82
N ALA A 493 24.59 -0.35 -9.34
CA ALA A 493 24.15 0.74 -10.19
C ALA A 493 24.68 2.12 -9.77
N ARG A 494 24.32 3.17 -10.51
CA ARG A 494 24.79 4.52 -10.21
C ARG A 494 24.01 5.13 -9.04
N VAL A 495 24.72 5.87 -8.19
CA VAL A 495 24.11 6.74 -7.18
C VAL A 495 24.30 8.20 -7.58
N ALA A 496 23.23 8.97 -7.53
CA ALA A 496 23.23 10.42 -7.71
C ALA A 496 22.59 11.07 -6.47
N VAL A 497 23.37 11.84 -5.71
CA VAL A 497 22.85 12.63 -4.60
C VAL A 497 23.01 14.11 -4.91
N SER A 498 21.96 14.89 -4.67
CA SER A 498 21.99 16.35 -4.74
C SER A 498 21.38 17.02 -3.52
N GLY A 499 21.83 18.23 -3.23
CA GLY A 499 21.33 19.05 -2.12
C GLY A 499 22.07 20.39 -2.01
N PRO A 500 21.66 21.26 -1.07
CA PRO A 500 22.30 22.55 -0.82
C PRO A 500 23.79 22.42 -0.48
N THR A 501 24.64 23.29 -1.05
CA THR A 501 26.11 23.23 -0.84
C THR A 501 26.56 23.58 0.57
N ASP A 502 25.81 24.44 1.27
CA ASP A 502 26.09 24.81 2.67
C ASP A 502 25.95 23.62 3.61
N LEU A 503 25.21 22.60 3.16
CA LEU A 503 24.93 21.44 3.96
C LEU A 503 25.94 20.32 3.80
N ILE A 504 26.86 20.18 2.83
CA ILE A 504 27.67 18.93 2.74
C ILE A 504 29.18 19.18 2.65
N ARG A 505 29.92 18.67 3.65
CA ARG A 505 31.39 18.58 3.65
C ARG A 505 31.82 17.14 3.44
N ILE A 506 32.28 16.80 2.23
CA ILE A 506 32.84 15.48 1.92
C ILE A 506 34.18 15.31 2.66
N LYS A 507 34.31 14.24 3.45
CA LYS A 507 35.53 13.85 4.17
C LYS A 507 36.29 12.74 3.45
N GLN A 508 35.57 11.83 2.81
CA GLN A 508 36.15 10.72 2.05
C GLN A 508 35.53 10.70 0.65
N SER A 509 36.38 10.55 -0.37
CA SER A 509 35.95 10.43 -1.75
C SER A 509 36.75 9.35 -2.46
N SER A 510 36.10 8.25 -2.79
CA SER A 510 36.59 7.20 -3.68
C SER A 510 35.58 6.98 -4.82
N THR A 511 35.93 6.15 -5.80
CA THR A 511 35.06 5.85 -6.95
C THR A 511 33.69 5.27 -6.53
N GLY A 512 33.68 4.44 -5.49
CA GLY A 512 32.49 3.74 -4.99
C GLY A 512 31.98 4.20 -3.63
N LEU A 513 32.63 5.17 -2.98
CA LEU A 513 32.18 5.66 -1.67
C LEU A 513 32.49 7.14 -1.52
N LYS A 514 31.48 7.90 -1.12
CA LYS A 514 31.60 9.27 -0.68
C LYS A 514 30.98 9.39 0.70
N SER A 515 31.76 9.80 1.69
CA SER A 515 31.26 10.06 3.04
C SER A 515 31.64 11.47 3.50
N GLY A 516 30.82 12.06 4.35
CA GLY A 516 30.96 13.44 4.77
C GLY A 516 30.12 13.82 5.99
N SER A 517 30.17 15.07 6.39
CA SER A 517 29.26 15.64 7.39
C SER A 517 28.28 16.60 6.73
N LEU A 518 27.06 16.65 7.26
CA LEU A 518 26.04 17.58 6.81
C LEU A 518 26.07 18.85 7.69
N GLY A 519 26.51 20.01 7.19
CA GLY A 519 26.51 21.31 7.90
C GLY A 519 27.69 21.48 8.86
N ASP A 520 27.43 21.92 10.10
CA ASP A 520 28.39 21.83 11.19
C ASP A 520 28.61 20.35 11.61
N ALA A 521 29.67 20.05 12.35
CA ALA A 521 30.00 18.67 12.70
C ALA A 521 28.89 17.93 13.48
N SER A 522 27.95 18.68 14.07
CA SER A 522 26.78 18.18 14.80
C SER A 522 25.52 18.02 13.95
N ALA A 523 25.45 18.61 12.74
CA ALA A 523 24.23 18.67 11.95
C ALA A 523 23.95 17.42 11.11
N GLY A 524 24.92 16.50 10.96
CA GLY A 524 24.66 15.19 10.37
C GLY A 524 25.87 14.48 9.77
N HIS A 525 25.65 13.23 9.35
CA HIS A 525 26.61 12.39 8.64
C HIS A 525 25.97 11.84 7.37
N ILE A 526 26.70 11.86 6.26
CA ILE A 526 26.24 11.34 4.98
C ILE A 526 27.20 10.27 4.48
N ASP A 527 26.65 9.11 4.13
CA ASP A 527 27.31 7.99 3.48
C ASP A 527 26.58 7.70 2.17
N VAL A 528 27.30 7.83 1.06
CA VAL A 528 26.83 7.54 -0.29
C VAL A 528 27.73 6.48 -0.91
N GLY A 529 27.21 5.28 -1.15
CA GLY A 529 28.03 4.15 -1.57
C GLY A 529 27.48 3.38 -2.77
N SER A 530 28.40 2.86 -3.59
CA SER A 530 28.14 1.74 -4.48
C SER A 530 29.28 0.75 -4.51
N THR A 531 28.94 -0.55 -4.48
CA THR A 531 29.95 -1.62 -4.50
C THR A 531 30.61 -1.74 -5.87
N ASN A 532 29.83 -1.64 -6.96
CA ASN A 532 30.29 -1.97 -8.31
C ASN A 532 30.12 -0.85 -9.34
N ALA A 533 29.77 0.37 -8.91
CA ALA A 533 29.47 1.46 -9.82
C ALA A 533 29.89 2.84 -9.27
N GLN A 534 29.83 3.84 -10.15
CA GLN A 534 30.24 5.21 -9.83
C GLN A 534 29.23 5.91 -8.92
N VAL A 535 29.77 6.63 -7.94
CA VAL A 535 29.00 7.50 -7.04
C VAL A 535 29.16 8.96 -7.45
N ASN A 536 28.06 9.56 -7.93
CA ASN A 536 27.98 10.98 -8.27
C ASN A 536 27.27 11.74 -7.14
N VAL A 537 27.92 12.80 -6.69
CA VAL A 537 27.41 13.65 -5.64
C VAL A 537 27.57 15.07 -6.16
N LEU A 538 26.45 15.71 -6.47
CA LEU A 538 26.38 17.01 -7.13
C LEU A 538 25.75 18.01 -6.18
N PHE A 539 26.46 19.09 -5.86
CA PHE A 539 25.94 20.16 -5.00
C PHE A 539 25.89 21.45 -5.81
N ASN A 540 24.70 22.01 -5.93
CA ASN A 540 24.50 23.29 -6.60
C ASN A 540 24.72 24.42 -5.60
N ARG A 541 25.59 25.37 -5.95
CA ARG A 541 25.88 26.58 -5.18
C ARG A 541 24.73 27.57 -5.22
#